data_AF-A0A7J3C613-F1
#
_entry.id   AF-A0A7J3C613-F1
#
_cell.length_a   1.000
_cell.length_b   1.000
_cell.length_c   1.000
_cell.angle_alpha   90.00
_cell.angle_beta   90.00
_cell.angle_gamma   90.00
#
_symmetry.space_group_name_H-M   'P 1'
#
loop_
_entity.id
_entity.type
_entity.pdbx_description
1 polymer ?
#
loop_
_entity_poly.entity_id
_entity_poly.type
_entity_poly.pdbx_seq_one_letter_code
_entity_poly.pdbx_strand_id
1 'polypeptide(L)'
;MKEEEERILAKFFEAENRRDWKEYEKYLSDDVEWTFFTPDGRRIVKGKKDYLETMKEIYEKNKSKFIIISMTSNDKGIAIAELEMDSRRSVDVFEFRNGHIFREIEYYDDTYWLDQFGQESNVTIPVNLDQKIKDALKDICNRLINVKKWAIVGSTSLVLQGIDLMPNDIDILTDRDCAYEIQEIFDDFVVEPVSYSNNGRYESHYGVLSVRGVKVEIMGDLRVFRDGKWSSPQNPETVKIKRVRFLGMEIPVVSVESQLKSGYLLERIKRNKH
;
A
#
# COMPACT_ATOMS: atom_id res chain seq x y z
N MET A 1 -7.75 -0.73 -22.87
CA MET A 1 -6.55 0.01 -23.35
C MET A 1 -5.79 0.42 -22.12
N LYS A 2 -4.48 0.19 -22.03
CA LYS A 2 -3.68 0.73 -20.92
C LYS A 2 -3.71 2.26 -20.98
N GLU A 3 -3.89 2.90 -19.84
CA GLU A 3 -3.90 4.36 -19.70
C GLU A 3 -2.55 4.94 -20.14
N GLU A 4 -2.51 6.23 -20.49
CA GLU A 4 -1.31 6.88 -21.06
C GLU A 4 -0.12 6.83 -20.10
N GLU A 5 -0.40 7.01 -18.80
CA GLU A 5 0.55 6.96 -17.70
C GLU A 5 1.24 5.59 -17.62
N GLU A 6 0.49 4.48 -17.76
CA GLU A 6 1.08 3.14 -17.80
C GLU A 6 2.00 2.95 -19.01
N ARG A 7 1.70 3.57 -20.16
CA ARG A 7 2.57 3.51 -21.35
C ARG A 7 3.85 4.32 -21.14
N ILE A 8 3.74 5.48 -20.51
CA ILE A 8 4.89 6.32 -20.16
C ILE A 8 5.78 5.59 -19.17
N LEU A 9 5.23 5.05 -18.08
CA LEU A 9 6.00 4.30 -17.09
C LEU A 9 6.69 3.08 -17.68
N ALA A 10 6.03 2.34 -18.58
CA ALA A 10 6.66 1.20 -19.24
C ALA A 10 7.95 1.60 -20.00
N LYS A 11 7.92 2.73 -20.71
CA LYS A 11 9.10 3.25 -21.43
C LYS A 11 10.14 3.84 -20.48
N PHE A 12 9.70 4.53 -19.44
CA PHE A 12 10.55 5.07 -18.38
C PHE A 12 11.37 3.94 -17.73
N PHE A 13 10.69 2.88 -17.27
CA PHE A 13 11.34 1.71 -16.68
C PHE A 13 12.22 0.93 -17.66
N GLU A 14 11.83 0.86 -18.94
CA GLU A 14 12.67 0.27 -19.98
C GLU A 14 13.96 1.07 -20.19
N ALA A 15 13.87 2.39 -20.25
CA ALA A 15 15.03 3.27 -20.36
C ALA A 15 15.93 3.15 -19.13
N GLU A 16 15.34 3.09 -17.93
CA GLU A 16 16.06 2.87 -16.68
C GLU A 16 16.82 1.55 -16.69
N ASN A 17 16.17 0.43 -17.01
CA ASN A 17 16.78 -0.89 -17.11
C ASN A 17 17.88 -0.99 -18.17
N ARG A 18 17.87 -0.10 -19.18
CA ARG A 18 18.92 0.03 -20.20
C ARG A 18 20.00 1.03 -19.82
N ARG A 19 19.82 1.79 -18.74
CA ARG A 19 20.63 2.95 -18.35
C ARG A 19 20.70 4.00 -19.47
N ASP A 20 19.65 4.11 -20.25
CA ASP A 20 19.52 5.14 -21.28
C ASP A 20 19.02 6.43 -20.63
N TRP A 21 19.95 7.14 -19.99
CA TRP A 21 19.63 8.37 -19.25
C TRP A 21 19.05 9.48 -20.12
N LYS A 22 19.37 9.47 -21.42
CA LYS A 22 18.87 10.45 -22.39
C LYS A 22 17.42 10.17 -22.78
N GLU A 23 17.02 8.90 -22.82
CA GLU A 23 15.61 8.54 -22.99
C GLU A 23 14.85 8.72 -21.68
N TYR A 24 15.44 8.28 -20.56
CA TYR A 24 14.86 8.34 -19.23
C TYR A 24 14.46 9.76 -18.80
N GLU A 25 15.33 10.75 -19.04
CA GLU A 25 15.08 12.15 -18.65
C GLU A 25 13.86 12.79 -19.33
N LYS A 26 13.41 12.26 -20.47
CA LYS A 26 12.28 12.80 -21.24
C LYS A 26 10.95 12.64 -20.52
N TYR A 27 10.86 11.67 -19.61
CA TYR A 27 9.64 11.37 -18.89
C TYR A 27 9.52 12.14 -17.58
N LEU A 28 10.58 12.84 -17.16
CA LEU A 28 10.63 13.60 -15.91
C LEU A 28 10.24 15.06 -16.16
N SER A 29 9.49 15.65 -15.23
CA SER A 29 9.31 17.11 -15.14
C SER A 29 10.60 17.78 -14.65
N ASP A 30 10.78 19.08 -14.96
CA ASP A 30 11.96 19.82 -14.50
C ASP A 30 11.99 19.98 -12.97
N ASP A 31 10.81 20.05 -12.35
CA ASP A 31 10.56 20.20 -10.92
C ASP A 31 10.23 18.87 -10.22
N VAL A 32 10.64 17.73 -10.79
CA VAL A 32 10.35 16.39 -10.25
C VAL A 32 10.83 16.24 -8.80
N GLU A 33 10.00 15.62 -7.96
CA GLU A 33 10.36 15.27 -6.58
C GLU A 33 10.32 13.75 -6.39
N TRP A 34 11.39 13.17 -5.86
CA TRP A 34 11.44 11.77 -5.48
C TRP A 34 11.56 11.65 -3.97
N THR A 35 10.60 10.97 -3.35
CA THR A 35 10.67 10.56 -1.95
C THR A 35 10.94 9.08 -1.90
N PHE A 36 11.99 8.68 -1.19
CA PHE A 36 12.23 7.28 -0.85
C PHE A 36 12.63 7.18 0.61
N PHE A 37 12.50 6.00 1.17
CA PHE A 37 12.78 5.74 2.58
C PHE A 37 14.11 5.01 2.70
N THR A 38 14.83 5.28 3.79
CA THR A 38 16.10 4.63 4.14
C THR A 38 16.04 4.25 5.62
N PRO A 39 16.98 3.42 6.12
CA PRO A 39 17.10 3.17 7.56
C PRO A 39 17.20 4.45 8.41
N ASP A 40 17.82 5.51 7.87
CA ASP A 40 17.97 6.81 8.53
C ASP A 40 16.73 7.73 8.39
N GLY A 41 15.65 7.21 7.82
CA GLY A 41 14.38 7.91 7.60
C GLY A 41 14.16 8.33 6.15
N ARG A 42 13.29 9.34 5.99
CA ARG A 42 12.82 9.82 4.69
C ARG A 42 13.89 10.66 3.97
N ARG A 43 14.15 10.36 2.70
CA ARG A 43 14.96 11.17 1.80
C ARG A 43 14.06 11.79 0.72
N ILE A 44 14.43 13.00 0.29
CA ILE A 44 13.72 13.72 -0.75
C ILE A 44 14.75 14.31 -1.70
N VAL A 45 14.69 13.93 -2.97
CA VAL A 45 15.48 14.52 -4.07
C VAL A 45 14.55 15.43 -4.87
N LYS A 46 15.03 16.63 -5.22
CA LYS A 46 14.21 17.64 -5.90
C LYS A 46 14.93 18.18 -7.13
N GLY A 47 14.17 18.30 -8.22
CA GLY A 47 14.66 18.78 -9.50
C GLY A 47 15.25 17.66 -10.35
N LYS A 48 15.05 17.77 -11.67
CA LYS A 48 15.45 16.75 -12.65
C LYS A 48 16.94 16.44 -12.62
N LYS A 49 17.80 17.44 -12.43
CA LYS A 49 19.26 17.26 -12.38
C LYS A 49 19.66 16.33 -11.24
N ASP A 50 19.27 16.67 -10.02
CA ASP A 50 19.63 15.94 -8.81
C ASP A 50 19.00 14.52 -8.83
N TYR A 51 17.78 14.40 -9.37
CA TYR A 51 17.13 13.11 -9.61
C TYR A 51 18.00 12.21 -10.51
N LEU A 52 18.46 12.72 -11.66
CA LEU A 52 19.27 11.96 -12.61
C LEU A 52 20.67 11.62 -12.07
N GLU A 53 21.31 12.56 -11.36
CA GLU A 53 22.61 12.34 -10.72
C GLU A 53 22.50 11.23 -9.66
N THR A 54 21.48 11.29 -8.79
CA THR A 54 21.23 10.26 -7.77
C THR A 54 20.98 8.88 -8.40
N MET A 55 20.15 8.78 -9.46
CA MET A 55 19.90 7.52 -10.14
C MET A 55 21.16 6.92 -10.78
N LYS A 56 22.01 7.76 -11.38
CA LYS A 56 23.29 7.31 -11.95
C LYS A 56 24.21 6.77 -10.85
N GLU A 57 24.34 7.47 -9.73
CA GLU A 57 25.17 7.02 -8.60
C GLU A 57 24.70 5.67 -8.03
N ILE A 58 23.38 5.45 -7.93
CA ILE A 58 22.82 4.17 -7.48
C ILE A 58 23.23 3.04 -8.43
N TYR A 59 23.10 3.26 -9.73
CA TYR A 59 23.37 2.22 -10.73
C TYR A 59 24.84 2.11 -11.17
N GLU A 60 25.71 3.04 -10.80
CA GLU A 60 27.16 2.84 -10.83
C GLU A 60 27.58 1.74 -9.85
N LYS A 61 26.89 1.66 -8.71
CA LYS A 61 27.14 0.69 -7.64
C LYS A 61 26.34 -0.60 -7.81
N ASN A 62 25.19 -0.54 -8.49
CA ASN A 62 24.32 -1.69 -8.71
C ASN A 62 24.07 -1.94 -10.22
N LYS A 63 24.40 -3.15 -10.71
CA LYS A 63 24.18 -3.53 -12.11
C LYS A 63 22.87 -4.29 -12.36
N SER A 64 22.11 -4.57 -11.32
CA SER A 64 20.87 -5.35 -11.39
C SER A 64 19.77 -4.61 -12.12
N LYS A 65 18.88 -5.39 -12.71
CA LYS A 65 17.68 -4.92 -13.38
C LYS A 65 16.47 -5.36 -12.57
N PHE A 66 15.42 -4.56 -12.64
CA PHE A 66 14.16 -4.90 -12.01
C PHE A 66 13.16 -5.38 -13.06
N ILE A 67 12.17 -6.14 -12.59
CA ILE A 67 10.99 -6.52 -13.37
C ILE A 67 9.76 -5.79 -12.82
N ILE A 68 8.82 -5.47 -13.71
CA ILE A 68 7.54 -4.89 -13.33
C ILE A 68 6.60 -6.05 -12.97
N ILE A 69 6.28 -6.19 -11.69
CA ILE A 69 5.35 -7.22 -11.18
C ILE A 69 3.91 -6.83 -11.51
N SER A 70 3.55 -5.59 -11.23
CA SER A 70 2.25 -5.06 -11.61
C SER A 70 2.32 -3.55 -11.78
N MET A 71 1.37 -3.01 -12.53
CA MET A 71 1.27 -1.58 -12.74
C MET A 71 -0.19 -1.23 -13.02
N THR A 72 -0.65 -0.13 -12.45
CA THR A 72 -2.00 0.39 -12.66
C THR A 72 -1.98 1.90 -12.50
N SER A 73 -2.83 2.61 -13.25
CA SER A 73 -3.07 4.04 -13.03
C SER A 73 -4.54 4.36 -12.84
N ASN A 74 -4.84 5.65 -12.70
CA ASN A 74 -6.18 6.19 -12.74
C ASN A 74 -6.25 7.50 -13.55
N ASP A 75 -7.48 7.95 -13.77
CA ASP A 75 -7.86 9.18 -14.48
C ASP A 75 -7.39 10.50 -13.84
N LYS A 76 -6.72 10.46 -12.68
CA LYS A 76 -6.19 11.64 -11.97
C LYS A 76 -4.68 11.80 -12.15
N GLY A 77 -4.08 11.04 -13.08
CA GLY A 77 -2.65 11.07 -13.34
C GLY A 77 -1.82 10.46 -12.21
N ILE A 78 -2.37 9.49 -11.47
CA ILE A 78 -1.60 8.73 -10.49
C ILE A 78 -1.39 7.33 -11.02
N ALA A 79 -0.14 6.88 -11.03
CA ALA A 79 0.22 5.51 -11.38
C ALA A 79 0.98 4.85 -10.24
N ILE A 80 0.78 3.55 -10.08
CA ILE A 80 1.50 2.74 -9.11
C ILE A 80 2.13 1.57 -9.84
N ALA A 81 3.41 1.33 -9.56
CA ALA A 81 4.13 0.16 -10.02
C ALA A 81 4.60 -0.67 -8.82
N GLU A 82 4.49 -1.98 -8.93
CA GLU A 82 5.18 -2.91 -8.05
C GLU A 82 6.37 -3.46 -8.84
N LEU A 83 7.58 -3.25 -8.32
CA LEU A 83 8.82 -3.68 -8.95
C LEU A 83 9.49 -4.75 -8.11
N GLU A 84 10.25 -5.63 -8.75
CA GLU A 84 11.11 -6.60 -8.07
C GLU A 84 12.54 -6.53 -8.63
N MET A 85 13.53 -6.34 -7.77
CA MET A 85 14.96 -6.31 -8.09
C MET A 85 15.71 -7.14 -7.06
N ASP A 86 16.49 -8.14 -7.49
CA ASP A 86 17.28 -8.99 -6.59
C ASP A 86 16.47 -9.57 -5.41
N SER A 87 15.25 -10.04 -5.70
CA SER A 87 14.29 -10.55 -4.69
C SER A 87 13.78 -9.52 -3.67
N ARG A 88 14.15 -8.25 -3.82
CA ARG A 88 13.59 -7.11 -3.09
C ARG A 88 12.43 -6.53 -3.88
N ARG A 89 11.40 -6.04 -3.18
CA ARG A 89 10.25 -5.42 -3.84
C ARG A 89 10.10 -3.96 -3.47
N SER A 90 9.64 -3.17 -4.43
CA SER A 90 9.21 -1.80 -4.19
C SER A 90 7.79 -1.59 -4.71
N VAL A 91 7.13 -0.60 -4.11
CA VAL A 91 5.87 -0.03 -4.53
C VAL A 91 6.12 1.44 -4.78
N ASP A 92 6.00 1.84 -6.03
CA ASP A 92 6.39 3.16 -6.49
C ASP A 92 5.12 3.89 -6.90
N VAL A 93 4.85 5.03 -6.26
CA VAL A 93 3.67 5.86 -6.53
C VAL A 93 4.09 7.11 -7.29
N PHE A 94 3.65 7.21 -8.54
CA PHE A 94 3.94 8.31 -9.44
C PHE A 94 2.76 9.27 -9.56
N GLU A 95 3.03 10.58 -9.46
CA GLU A 95 2.10 11.66 -9.83
C GLU A 95 2.57 12.29 -11.14
N PHE A 96 1.67 12.30 -12.11
CA PHE A 96 1.87 12.88 -13.43
C PHE A 96 1.31 14.29 -13.51
N ARG A 97 2.01 15.16 -14.24
CA ARG A 97 1.53 16.48 -14.68
C ARG A 97 1.95 16.71 -16.11
N ASN A 98 1.00 17.10 -16.96
CA ASN A 98 1.25 17.41 -18.37
C ASN A 98 2.06 16.30 -19.09
N GLY A 99 1.73 15.03 -18.82
CA GLY A 99 2.41 13.87 -19.42
C GLY A 99 3.81 13.56 -18.89
N HIS A 100 4.26 14.20 -17.81
CA HIS A 100 5.56 13.97 -17.18
C HIS A 100 5.41 13.54 -15.72
N ILE A 101 6.35 12.73 -15.23
CA ILE A 101 6.47 12.38 -13.82
C ILE A 101 6.86 13.65 -13.05
N PHE A 102 5.94 14.12 -12.23
CA PHE A 102 6.11 15.26 -11.33
C PHE A 102 6.55 14.82 -9.94
N ARG A 103 6.07 13.66 -9.48
CA ARG A 103 6.48 13.13 -8.19
C ARG A 103 6.55 11.64 -8.23
N GLU A 104 7.48 11.11 -7.47
CA GLU A 104 7.61 9.70 -7.17
C GLU A 104 7.73 9.52 -5.66
N ILE A 105 7.02 8.51 -5.14
CA ILE A 105 7.20 8.04 -3.78
C ILE A 105 7.43 6.54 -3.84
N GLU A 106 8.65 6.13 -3.51
CA GLU A 106 9.07 4.73 -3.53
C GLU A 106 9.05 4.16 -2.11
N TYR A 107 8.35 3.05 -1.96
CA TYR A 107 8.23 2.29 -0.73
C TYR A 107 8.83 0.90 -0.95
N TYR A 108 9.71 0.44 -0.07
CA TYR A 108 10.21 -0.93 -0.14
C TYR A 108 9.31 -1.88 0.67
N ASP A 109 9.00 -3.07 0.12
CA ASP A 109 8.24 -4.15 0.78
C ASP A 109 9.07 -4.82 1.88
N ASP A 110 10.40 -4.61 1.86
CA ASP A 110 11.28 -5.39 2.69
C ASP A 110 11.19 -4.95 4.15
N THR A 111 10.54 -5.77 4.95
CA THR A 111 10.79 -5.87 6.40
C THR A 111 12.24 -6.28 6.74
N TYR A 112 13.13 -6.37 5.73
CA TYR A 112 14.55 -6.72 5.80
C TYR A 112 15.38 -5.81 4.87
N TRP A 113 16.07 -4.81 5.41
CA TRP A 113 17.09 -4.10 4.61
C TRP A 113 18.34 -4.95 4.45
N LEU A 114 18.64 -5.31 3.21
CA LEU A 114 20.02 -5.61 2.81
C LEU A 114 20.70 -4.26 2.53
N ASP A 115 21.86 -4.03 3.15
CA ASP A 115 22.69 -2.88 2.81
C ASP A 115 23.28 -3.03 1.40
N GLN A 116 23.98 -1.99 0.91
CA GLN A 116 24.60 -1.96 -0.42
C GLN A 116 25.68 -3.05 -0.63
N PHE A 117 25.93 -3.90 0.36
CA PHE A 117 26.95 -4.94 0.35
C PHE A 117 26.39 -6.36 0.55
N GLY A 118 25.06 -6.51 0.57
CA GLY A 118 24.43 -7.82 0.74
C GLY A 118 24.67 -8.42 2.12
N GLN A 119 24.98 -7.61 3.14
CA GLN A 119 24.96 -8.09 4.52
C GLN A 119 23.53 -8.06 5.05
N GLU A 120 23.09 -9.22 5.55
CA GLU A 120 21.87 -9.32 6.34
C GLU A 120 22.00 -8.43 7.58
N SER A 121 21.27 -7.32 7.55
CA SER A 121 21.04 -6.52 8.74
C SER A 121 19.55 -6.64 9.08
N ASN A 122 19.23 -6.95 10.35
CA ASN A 122 17.86 -6.94 10.88
C ASN A 122 17.33 -5.50 10.98
N VAL A 123 17.45 -4.71 9.92
CA VAL A 123 16.76 -3.44 9.85
C VAL A 123 15.42 -3.78 9.26
N THR A 124 14.40 -3.84 10.12
CA THR A 124 13.03 -3.67 9.69
C THR A 124 12.92 -2.24 9.18
N ILE A 125 12.45 -1.98 7.96
CA ILE A 125 11.82 -0.68 7.69
C ILE A 125 10.86 -0.48 8.86
N PRO A 126 11.00 0.56 9.70
CA PRO A 126 10.14 0.71 10.85
C PRO A 126 8.72 0.82 10.31
N VAL A 127 8.00 -0.29 10.36
CA VAL A 127 6.57 -0.33 10.08
C VAL A 127 6.00 0.64 11.09
N ASN A 128 5.52 1.78 10.60
CA ASN A 128 5.11 2.94 11.40
C ASN A 128 3.75 2.65 12.09
N LEU A 129 3.75 1.57 12.87
CA LEU A 129 2.66 1.09 13.69
C LEU A 129 3.04 1.34 15.14
N ASP A 130 2.13 2.02 15.84
CA ASP A 130 2.17 2.11 17.28
C ASP A 130 2.17 0.70 17.91
N GLN A 131 2.84 0.55 19.06
CA GLN A 131 2.94 -0.74 19.75
C GLN A 131 1.56 -1.34 20.06
N LYS A 132 0.56 -0.51 20.39
CA LYS A 132 -0.81 -0.99 20.65
C LYS A 132 -1.44 -1.62 19.41
N ILE A 133 -1.19 -1.04 18.23
CA ILE A 133 -1.69 -1.59 16.96
C ILE A 133 -0.99 -2.92 16.66
N LYS A 134 0.32 -3.03 16.92
CA LYS A 134 1.06 -4.30 16.77
C LYS A 134 0.49 -5.40 17.67
N ASP A 135 0.23 -5.07 18.93
CA ASP A 135 -0.33 -6.02 19.90
C ASP A 135 -1.77 -6.40 19.54
N ALA A 136 -2.59 -5.44 19.10
CA ALA A 136 -3.96 -5.70 18.64
C ALA A 136 -3.97 -6.59 17.38
N LEU A 137 -3.10 -6.33 16.39
CA LEU A 137 -2.95 -7.18 15.21
C LEU A 137 -2.58 -8.61 15.58
N LYS A 138 -1.70 -8.80 16.57
CA LYS A 138 -1.32 -10.14 17.05
C LYS A 138 -2.52 -10.88 17.65
N ASP A 139 -3.30 -10.22 18.50
CA ASP A 139 -4.50 -10.82 19.09
C ASP A 139 -5.56 -11.13 18.01
N ILE A 140 -5.71 -10.23 17.03
CA ILE A 140 -6.60 -10.42 15.88
C ILE A 140 -6.20 -11.67 15.08
N CYS A 141 -4.95 -11.75 14.65
CA CYS A 141 -4.47 -12.88 13.83
C CYS A 141 -4.60 -14.23 14.56
N ASN A 142 -4.31 -14.26 15.87
CA ASN A 142 -4.41 -15.49 16.66
C ASN A 142 -5.86 -15.98 16.80
N ARG A 143 -6.81 -15.06 17.02
CA ARG A 143 -8.24 -15.40 17.17
C ARG A 143 -8.89 -15.74 15.84
N LEU A 144 -8.46 -15.12 14.74
CA LEU A 144 -9.03 -15.31 13.40
C LEU A 144 -8.37 -16.43 12.59
N ILE A 145 -7.55 -17.28 13.21
CA ILE A 145 -6.80 -18.34 12.52
C ILE A 145 -7.70 -19.31 11.72
N ASN A 146 -8.93 -19.53 12.19
CA ASN A 146 -9.90 -20.44 11.55
C ASN A 146 -10.95 -19.72 10.70
N VAL A 147 -10.99 -18.38 10.72
CA VAL A 147 -11.93 -17.60 9.92
C VAL A 147 -11.44 -17.58 8.48
N LYS A 148 -12.30 -18.02 7.55
CA LYS A 148 -11.88 -18.30 6.16
C LYS A 148 -11.67 -17.04 5.33
N LYS A 149 -12.51 -16.03 5.52
CA LYS A 149 -12.57 -14.85 4.66
C LYS A 149 -12.43 -13.59 5.47
N TRP A 150 -11.18 -13.21 5.72
CA TRP A 150 -10.88 -11.90 6.28
C TRP A 150 -9.56 -11.39 5.72
N ALA A 151 -9.40 -10.07 5.70
CA ALA A 151 -8.14 -9.41 5.42
C ALA A 151 -8.09 -8.06 6.11
N ILE A 152 -6.91 -7.63 6.53
CA ILE A 152 -6.70 -6.25 6.95
C ILE A 152 -6.81 -5.36 5.72
N VAL A 153 -7.60 -4.29 5.81
CA VAL A 153 -7.75 -3.25 4.80
C VAL A 153 -7.34 -1.91 5.41
N GLY A 154 -7.47 -0.83 4.65
CA GLY A 154 -7.26 0.50 5.17
C GLY A 154 -5.79 0.84 5.41
N SER A 155 -5.56 1.78 6.32
CA SER A 155 -4.23 2.36 6.53
C SER A 155 -3.24 1.35 7.11
N THR A 156 -3.67 0.49 8.04
CA THR A 156 -2.85 -0.59 8.59
C THR A 156 -2.40 -1.58 7.52
N SER A 157 -3.27 -1.94 6.58
CA SER A 157 -2.92 -2.80 5.44
C SER A 157 -1.86 -2.19 4.52
N LEU A 158 -1.95 -0.89 4.26
CA LEU A 158 -0.99 -0.17 3.43
C LEU A 158 0.39 -0.09 4.09
N VAL A 159 0.42 0.17 5.40
CA VAL A 159 1.66 0.22 6.19
C VAL A 159 2.35 -1.14 6.25
N LEU A 160 1.58 -2.22 6.39
CA LEU A 160 2.11 -3.59 6.31
C LEU A 160 2.66 -3.95 4.92
N GLN A 161 2.37 -3.16 3.88
CA GLN A 161 2.85 -3.30 2.51
C GLN A 161 3.85 -2.19 2.12
N GLY A 162 4.46 -1.52 3.12
CA GLY A 162 5.54 -0.55 2.93
C GLY A 162 5.12 0.91 2.81
N ILE A 163 3.83 1.23 2.70
CA ILE A 163 3.36 2.62 2.54
C ILE A 163 3.48 3.39 3.86
N ASP A 164 4.24 4.49 3.89
CA ASP A 164 4.43 5.34 5.07
C ASP A 164 3.15 6.13 5.42
N LEU A 165 2.33 5.54 6.27
CA LEU A 165 1.18 6.16 6.92
C LEU A 165 1.25 5.92 8.44
N MET A 166 0.50 6.70 9.20
CA MET A 166 0.27 6.48 10.63
C MET A 166 -1.20 6.08 10.85
N PRO A 167 -1.50 4.77 11.00
CA PRO A 167 -2.85 4.30 11.26
C PRO A 167 -3.23 4.59 12.71
N ASN A 168 -4.51 4.84 12.96
CA ASN A 168 -5.07 5.03 14.31
C ASN A 168 -6.06 3.92 14.70
N ASP A 169 -6.40 3.07 13.73
CA ASP A 169 -7.42 2.03 13.76
C ASP A 169 -6.99 0.83 12.91
N ILE A 170 -7.73 -0.27 13.06
CA ILE A 170 -7.56 -1.48 12.26
C ILE A 170 -8.89 -1.76 11.54
N ASP A 171 -8.83 -1.94 10.23
CA ASP A 171 -10.00 -2.26 9.42
C ASP A 171 -9.92 -3.72 8.96
N ILE A 172 -10.99 -4.50 9.19
CA ILE A 172 -11.14 -5.87 8.71
C ILE A 172 -12.19 -5.89 7.60
N LEU A 173 -11.76 -6.27 6.40
CA LEU A 173 -12.64 -6.57 5.28
C LEU A 173 -13.00 -8.06 5.31
N THR A 174 -14.29 -8.37 5.20
CA THR A 174 -14.80 -9.74 5.25
C THR A 174 -16.06 -9.87 4.39
N ASP A 175 -16.67 -11.06 4.30
CA ASP A 175 -18.01 -11.21 3.74
C ASP A 175 -19.08 -11.06 4.83
N ARG A 176 -20.36 -11.07 4.44
CA ARG A 176 -21.45 -10.95 5.41
C ARG A 176 -21.35 -11.98 6.55
N ASP A 177 -21.20 -13.26 6.23
CA ASP A 177 -21.34 -14.33 7.22
C ASP A 177 -20.14 -14.32 8.19
N CYS A 178 -18.93 -14.15 7.67
CA CYS A 178 -17.73 -14.05 8.50
C CYS A 178 -17.74 -12.78 9.35
N ALA A 179 -18.43 -11.69 8.98
CA ALA A 179 -18.57 -10.52 9.86
C ALA A 179 -19.24 -10.87 11.19
N TYR A 180 -20.33 -11.66 11.15
CA TYR A 180 -21.02 -12.11 12.36
C TYR A 180 -20.19 -13.15 13.13
N GLU A 181 -19.51 -14.06 12.44
CA GLU A 181 -18.57 -15.00 13.07
C GLU A 181 -17.44 -14.28 13.81
N ILE A 182 -16.84 -13.25 13.20
CA ILE A 182 -15.79 -12.44 13.81
C ILE A 182 -16.31 -11.75 15.07
N GLN A 183 -17.53 -11.21 15.05
CA GLN A 183 -18.12 -10.65 16.26
C GLN A 183 -18.21 -11.69 17.38
N GLU A 184 -18.70 -12.90 17.10
CA GLU A 184 -18.85 -13.95 18.11
C GLU A 184 -17.50 -14.35 18.73
N ILE A 185 -16.43 -14.40 17.93
CA ILE A 185 -15.07 -14.67 18.42
C ILE A 185 -14.52 -13.55 19.34
N PHE A 186 -15.06 -12.34 19.19
CA PHE A 186 -14.64 -11.13 19.89
C PHE A 186 -15.77 -10.54 20.76
N ASP A 187 -16.69 -11.36 21.25
CA ASP A 187 -17.87 -10.94 22.03
C ASP A 187 -17.50 -10.00 23.20
N ASP A 188 -16.43 -10.31 23.93
CA ASP A 188 -15.87 -9.51 25.03
C ASP A 188 -15.32 -8.13 24.60
N PHE A 189 -15.12 -7.90 23.30
CA PHE A 189 -14.53 -6.68 22.73
C PHE A 189 -15.52 -5.84 21.93
N VAL A 190 -16.77 -6.27 21.79
CA VAL A 190 -17.78 -5.57 20.97
C VAL A 190 -18.13 -4.22 21.58
N VAL A 191 -17.96 -3.15 20.79
CA VAL A 191 -18.41 -1.79 21.08
C VAL A 191 -19.70 -1.49 20.34
N GLU A 192 -19.77 -1.86 19.05
CA GLU A 192 -20.95 -1.75 18.21
C GLU A 192 -21.21 -3.11 17.55
N PRO A 193 -22.35 -3.76 17.82
CA PRO A 193 -22.66 -5.03 17.21
C PRO A 193 -22.77 -4.94 15.68
N VAL A 194 -22.27 -5.95 15.00
CA VAL A 194 -22.36 -6.14 13.56
C VAL A 194 -23.83 -6.13 13.14
N SER A 195 -24.17 -5.17 12.30
CA SER A 195 -25.48 -5.02 11.68
C SER A 195 -25.36 -4.41 10.30
N TYR A 196 -26.41 -4.53 9.48
CA TYR A 196 -26.42 -3.80 8.21
C TYR A 196 -26.43 -2.30 8.49
N SER A 197 -25.49 -1.57 7.90
CA SER A 197 -25.33 -0.13 8.05
C SER A 197 -25.14 0.54 6.70
N ASN A 198 -25.74 1.71 6.53
CA ASN A 198 -25.56 2.58 5.37
C ASN A 198 -25.54 4.05 5.82
N ASN A 199 -24.45 4.75 5.54
CA ASN A 199 -24.27 6.17 5.91
C ASN A 199 -24.20 7.11 4.71
N GLY A 200 -24.69 6.68 3.54
CA GLY A 200 -24.67 7.44 2.29
C GLY A 200 -23.32 7.42 1.56
N ARG A 201 -22.23 7.04 2.25
CA ARG A 201 -20.90 6.85 1.64
C ARG A 201 -20.47 5.38 1.62
N TYR A 202 -20.79 4.65 2.68
CA TYR A 202 -20.44 3.25 2.87
C TYR A 202 -21.71 2.45 3.19
N GLU A 203 -21.76 1.22 2.68
CA GLU A 203 -22.81 0.23 2.94
C GLU A 203 -22.11 -1.10 3.26
N SER A 204 -22.39 -1.72 4.41
CA SER A 204 -21.79 -3.02 4.79
C SER A 204 -22.53 -3.65 5.97
N HIS A 205 -22.19 -4.91 6.28
CA HIS A 205 -22.39 -5.46 7.62
C HIS A 205 -21.28 -4.93 8.53
N TYR A 206 -21.58 -3.84 9.21
CA TYR A 206 -20.63 -3.03 9.97
C TYR A 206 -20.73 -3.32 11.46
N GLY A 207 -19.59 -3.48 12.12
CA GLY A 207 -19.47 -3.51 13.57
C GLY A 207 -18.15 -2.93 14.03
N VAL A 208 -18.04 -2.65 15.33
CA VAL A 208 -16.85 -2.06 15.95
C VAL A 208 -16.45 -2.86 17.16
N LEU A 209 -15.17 -3.20 17.25
CA LEU A 209 -14.53 -3.77 18.43
C LEU A 209 -13.53 -2.77 19.03
N SER A 210 -13.18 -2.97 20.30
CA SER A 210 -12.07 -2.31 20.97
C SER A 210 -11.05 -3.33 21.45
N VAL A 211 -10.03 -3.61 20.63
CA VAL A 211 -8.99 -4.60 20.97
C VAL A 211 -7.78 -3.86 21.52
N ARG A 212 -7.46 -4.06 22.81
CA ARG A 212 -6.40 -3.32 23.53
C ARG A 212 -6.56 -1.79 23.47
N GLY A 213 -7.80 -1.32 23.39
CA GLY A 213 -8.12 0.10 23.24
C GLY A 213 -7.88 0.67 21.84
N VAL A 214 -7.53 -0.18 20.86
CA VAL A 214 -7.49 0.17 19.44
C VAL A 214 -8.87 -0.10 18.84
N LYS A 215 -9.41 0.88 18.11
CA LYS A 215 -10.66 0.70 17.38
C LYS A 215 -10.44 -0.27 16.22
N VAL A 216 -11.28 -1.29 16.14
CA VAL A 216 -11.27 -2.27 15.04
C VAL A 216 -12.62 -2.24 14.34
N GLU A 217 -12.66 -1.91 13.06
CA GLU A 217 -13.89 -1.92 12.26
C GLU A 217 -14.01 -3.25 11.50
N ILE A 218 -15.18 -3.89 11.60
CA ILE A 218 -15.53 -5.08 10.82
C ILE A 218 -16.45 -4.63 9.69
N MET A 219 -16.09 -4.94 8.45
CA MET A 219 -16.88 -4.57 7.26
C MET A 219 -17.13 -5.80 6.39
N GLY A 220 -18.32 -6.39 6.55
CA GLY A 220 -18.80 -7.49 5.70
C GLY A 220 -19.45 -6.98 4.42
N ASP A 221 -18.98 -7.44 3.27
CA ASP A 221 -19.49 -7.09 1.93
C ASP A 221 -19.55 -5.58 1.66
N LEU A 222 -18.45 -4.89 1.96
CA LEU A 222 -18.34 -3.43 1.85
C LEU A 222 -18.66 -2.92 0.45
N ARG A 223 -19.54 -1.93 0.35
CA ARG A 223 -19.75 -1.11 -0.84
C ARG A 223 -19.38 0.33 -0.53
N VAL A 224 -18.80 1.00 -1.52
CA VAL A 224 -18.40 2.40 -1.43
C VAL A 224 -19.13 3.18 -2.51
N PHE A 225 -19.80 4.27 -2.11
CA PHE A 225 -20.45 5.19 -3.03
C PHE A 225 -19.46 6.25 -3.51
N ARG A 226 -19.07 6.22 -4.79
CA ARG A 226 -18.20 7.21 -5.45
C ARG A 226 -18.79 7.59 -6.81
N ASP A 227 -18.65 8.85 -7.19
CA ASP A 227 -19.02 9.36 -8.52
C ASP A 227 -20.46 8.98 -8.94
N GLY A 228 -21.40 9.06 -7.98
CA GLY A 228 -22.82 8.79 -8.20
C GLY A 228 -23.20 7.30 -8.25
N LYS A 229 -22.27 6.38 -7.97
CA LYS A 229 -22.52 4.93 -8.07
C LYS A 229 -21.92 4.16 -6.88
N TRP A 230 -22.63 3.11 -6.46
CA TRP A 230 -22.10 2.11 -5.54
C TRP A 230 -21.15 1.15 -6.24
N SER A 231 -20.02 0.83 -5.60
CA SER A 231 -19.19 -0.29 -6.02
C SER A 231 -19.94 -1.63 -5.90
N SER A 232 -19.46 -2.66 -6.60
CA SER A 232 -19.80 -4.04 -6.23
C SER A 232 -19.38 -4.33 -4.77
N PRO A 233 -19.99 -5.33 -4.10
CA PRO A 233 -19.54 -5.78 -2.79
C PRO A 233 -18.05 -6.15 -2.79
N GLN A 234 -17.32 -5.59 -1.84
CA GLN A 234 -15.91 -5.85 -1.60
C GLN A 234 -15.79 -6.79 -0.41
N ASN A 235 -15.14 -7.92 -0.64
CA ASN A 235 -14.78 -8.92 0.38
C ASN A 235 -13.52 -9.66 -0.11
N PRO A 236 -12.91 -10.54 0.70
CA PRO A 236 -11.68 -11.24 0.33
C PRO A 236 -11.74 -12.11 -0.94
N GLU A 237 -12.93 -12.40 -1.46
CA GLU A 237 -13.11 -13.13 -2.74
C GLU A 237 -13.23 -12.20 -3.95
N THR A 238 -13.63 -10.93 -3.74
CA THR A 238 -13.87 -9.97 -4.83
C THR A 238 -12.75 -8.94 -4.99
N VAL A 239 -11.81 -8.88 -4.04
CA VAL A 239 -10.61 -8.03 -4.10
C VAL A 239 -9.34 -8.86 -4.09
N LYS A 240 -8.24 -8.30 -4.57
CA LYS A 240 -6.94 -8.98 -4.58
C LYS A 240 -6.34 -8.94 -3.18
N ILE A 241 -6.16 -10.12 -2.59
CA ILE A 241 -5.52 -10.33 -1.29
C ILE A 241 -4.04 -10.68 -1.47
N LYS A 242 -3.19 -10.10 -0.64
CA LYS A 242 -1.79 -10.48 -0.45
C LYS A 242 -1.60 -11.07 0.95
N ARG A 243 -0.60 -11.92 1.12
CA ARG A 243 -0.19 -12.44 2.43
C ARG A 243 1.17 -11.85 2.75
N VAL A 244 1.24 -11.11 3.86
CA VAL A 244 2.46 -10.44 4.33
C VAL A 244 2.92 -11.08 5.63
N ARG A 245 4.24 -11.22 5.80
CA ARG A 245 4.82 -11.76 7.05
C ARG A 245 5.10 -10.60 8.00
N PHE A 246 4.50 -10.62 9.19
CA PHE A 246 4.70 -9.60 10.21
C PHE A 246 4.72 -10.22 11.60
N LEU A 247 5.76 -9.93 12.40
CA LEU A 247 5.97 -10.52 13.74
C LEU A 247 5.87 -12.05 13.78
N GLY A 248 6.36 -12.72 12.72
CA GLY A 248 6.30 -14.18 12.57
C GLY A 248 4.94 -14.74 12.16
N MET A 249 3.91 -13.88 12.01
CA MET A 249 2.58 -14.25 11.54
C MET A 249 2.44 -13.98 10.04
N GLU A 250 1.61 -14.76 9.37
CA GLU A 250 1.19 -14.50 8.00
C GLU A 250 -0.19 -13.83 8.01
N ILE A 251 -0.23 -12.56 7.61
CA ILE A 251 -1.42 -11.71 7.71
C ILE A 251 -2.02 -11.53 6.31
N PRO A 252 -3.30 -11.86 6.09
CA PRO A 252 -3.99 -11.49 4.85
C PRO A 252 -4.27 -9.99 4.84
N VAL A 253 -3.88 -9.32 3.75
CA VAL A 253 -4.05 -7.88 3.55
C VAL A 253 -4.68 -7.60 2.19
N VAL A 254 -5.54 -6.60 2.09
CA VAL A 254 -6.02 -6.09 0.79
C VAL A 254 -4.87 -5.40 0.08
N SER A 255 -4.55 -5.85 -1.14
CA SER A 255 -3.41 -5.35 -1.91
C SER A 255 -3.45 -3.83 -2.12
N VAL A 256 -2.26 -3.22 -2.24
CA VAL A 256 -2.11 -1.81 -2.63
C VAL A 256 -2.88 -1.51 -3.92
N GLU A 257 -2.78 -2.39 -4.93
CA GLU A 257 -3.52 -2.29 -6.20
C GLU A 257 -5.04 -2.15 -5.97
N SER A 258 -5.64 -3.02 -5.15
CA SER A 258 -7.08 -2.95 -4.84
C SER A 258 -7.46 -1.66 -4.10
N GLN A 259 -6.62 -1.19 -3.17
CA GLN A 259 -6.88 0.06 -2.43
C GLN A 259 -6.65 1.33 -3.27
N LEU A 260 -5.81 1.26 -4.30
CA LEU A 260 -5.71 2.31 -5.31
C LEU A 260 -6.96 2.33 -6.19
N LYS A 261 -7.36 1.18 -6.73
CA LYS A 261 -8.56 1.06 -7.60
C LYS A 261 -9.83 1.49 -6.88
N SER A 262 -9.93 1.24 -5.58
CA SER A 262 -11.07 1.74 -4.80
C SER A 262 -11.04 3.27 -4.70
N GLY A 263 -9.86 3.89 -4.70
CA GLY A 263 -9.62 5.33 -4.48
C GLY A 263 -9.20 5.67 -3.05
N TYR A 264 -9.15 4.69 -2.16
CA TYR A 264 -8.78 4.87 -0.75
C TYR A 264 -7.34 5.36 -0.58
N LEU A 265 -6.39 4.74 -1.27
CA LEU A 265 -4.96 5.08 -1.15
C LEU A 265 -4.69 6.55 -1.52
N LEU A 266 -5.35 7.04 -2.58
CA LEU A 266 -5.23 8.44 -3.02
C LEU A 266 -5.71 9.42 -1.95
N GLU A 267 -6.84 9.12 -1.30
CA GLU A 267 -7.39 9.96 -0.24
C GLU A 267 -6.43 10.03 0.96
N ARG A 268 -5.74 8.93 1.28
CA ARG A 268 -4.76 8.89 2.37
C ARG A 268 -3.45 9.59 2.03
N ILE A 269 -2.86 9.33 0.85
CA ILE A 269 -1.63 10.00 0.42
C ILE A 269 -1.83 11.52 0.34
N LYS A 270 -2.98 12.01 -0.13
CA LYS A 270 -3.27 13.45 -0.16
C LYS A 270 -3.32 14.08 1.23
N ARG A 271 -3.82 13.35 2.24
CA ARG A 271 -3.91 13.84 3.63
C ARG A 271 -2.54 13.85 4.33
N ASN A 272 -1.64 12.95 3.96
CA ASN A 272 -0.26 12.88 4.50
C ASN A 272 0.72 13.89 3.86
N LYS A 273 0.25 14.79 2.97
CA LYS A 273 1.09 15.86 2.37
C LYS A 273 1.24 17.10 3.28
N HIS A 274 0.74 17.04 4.52
CA HIS A 274 0.78 18.11 5.53
C HIS A 274 1.28 17.54 6.86
#